data_AF-A0AAV8RA81-F1
#
_entry.id   AF-A0AAV8RA81-F1
#
_cell.length_a   1.000
_cell.length_b   1.000
_cell.length_c   1.000
_cell.angle_alpha   90.00
_cell.angle_beta   90.00
_cell.angle_gamma   90.00
#
_symmetry.space_group_name_H-M   'P 1'
#
loop_
_entity.id
_entity.type
_entity.pdbx_description
1 polymer ?
#
loop_
_entity_poly.entity_id
_entity_poly.type
_entity_poly.pdbx_seq_one_letter_code
_entity_poly.pdbx_strand_id
1 'polypeptide(L)'
;MELKNLAGKTPVLDVGALALIRSGNIKVMQGVKEITRGGAKFVDGTEEQFDAIILATGYRSNVSSWLMGDGGLFTREGMAKDPFPGGWKGEKGLYCVGFTRRGLLGASHDALNIARDILLQWKKPSHHLVKQ
;
A
#
# COMPACT_ATOMS: atom_id res chain seq x y z
N MET A 1 -10.39 -12.74 -6.11
CA MET A 1 -9.03 -12.19 -5.87
C MET A 1 -8.41 -11.51 -7.10
N GLU A 2 -8.96 -11.70 -8.30
CA GLU A 2 -8.35 -11.23 -9.55
C GLU A 2 -8.09 -9.71 -9.60
N LEU A 3 -9.07 -8.88 -9.21
CA LEU A 3 -8.91 -7.42 -9.13
C LEU A 3 -7.79 -6.97 -8.18
N LYS A 4 -7.60 -7.67 -7.05
CA LYS A 4 -6.51 -7.40 -6.10
C LYS A 4 -5.16 -7.81 -6.69
N ASN A 5 -5.13 -8.89 -7.45
CA ASN A 5 -3.93 -9.36 -8.13
C ASN A 5 -3.49 -8.42 -9.26
N LEU A 6 -4.45 -7.85 -10.01
CA LEU A 6 -4.19 -6.97 -11.15
C LEU A 6 -3.93 -5.52 -10.74
N ALA A 7 -4.77 -4.95 -9.87
CA ALA A 7 -4.73 -3.52 -9.55
C ALA A 7 -4.11 -3.21 -8.18
N GLY A 8 -3.80 -4.22 -7.36
CA GLY A 8 -3.36 -4.02 -5.97
C GLY A 8 -4.41 -3.36 -5.08
N LYS A 9 -5.67 -3.29 -5.55
CA LYS A 9 -6.80 -2.70 -4.82
C LYS A 9 -7.64 -3.81 -4.22
N THR A 10 -7.85 -3.75 -2.91
CA THR A 10 -8.83 -4.61 -2.25
C THR A 10 -10.21 -4.11 -2.65
N PRO A 11 -11.12 -4.99 -3.14
CA PRO A 11 -12.49 -4.59 -3.40
C PRO A 11 -13.14 -4.06 -2.12
N VAL A 12 -14.09 -3.15 -2.25
CA VAL A 12 -14.86 -2.64 -1.12
C VAL A 12 -15.69 -3.79 -0.56
N LEU A 13 -15.55 -4.06 0.74
CA LEU A 13 -16.45 -4.95 1.45
C LEU A 13 -17.72 -4.16 1.76
N ASP A 14 -18.80 -4.52 1.09
CA ASP A 14 -20.10 -3.89 1.34
C ASP A 14 -20.72 -4.47 2.62
N VAL A 15 -21.09 -3.58 3.53
CA VAL A 15 -21.81 -3.89 4.78
C VAL A 15 -23.15 -3.15 4.85
N GLY A 16 -23.65 -2.65 3.71
CA GLY A 16 -24.92 -1.91 3.60
C GLY A 16 -24.84 -0.61 2.80
N ALA A 17 -23.65 -0.21 2.34
CA ALA A 17 -23.47 0.98 1.51
C ALA A 17 -24.21 0.85 0.19
N LEU A 18 -24.21 -0.33 -0.44
CA LEU A 18 -24.93 -0.54 -1.70
C LEU A 18 -26.46 -0.38 -1.54
N ALA A 19 -27.00 -0.81 -0.40
CA ALA A 19 -28.43 -0.64 -0.10
C ALA A 19 -28.78 0.86 0.02
N LEU A 20 -27.93 1.64 0.71
CA LEU A 20 -28.10 3.09 0.85
C LEU A 20 -27.94 3.84 -0.48
N ILE A 21 -27.08 3.35 -1.38
CA ILE A 21 -26.98 3.89 -2.75
C ILE A 21 -28.29 3.63 -3.51
N ARG A 22 -28.81 2.39 -3.44
CA ARG A 22 -30.05 2.00 -4.12
C ARG A 22 -31.28 2.73 -3.59
N SER A 23 -31.34 3.03 -2.29
CA SER A 23 -32.44 3.80 -1.69
C SER A 23 -32.31 5.32 -1.91
N GLY A 24 -31.19 5.80 -2.47
CA GLY A 24 -30.93 7.22 -2.70
C GLY A 24 -30.38 7.97 -1.48
N ASN A 25 -30.15 7.30 -0.35
CA ASN A 25 -29.55 7.90 0.84
C ASN A 25 -28.06 8.25 0.63
N ILE A 26 -27.38 7.57 -0.30
CA ILE A 26 -26.04 7.91 -0.78
C ILE A 26 -26.11 8.17 -2.28
N LYS A 27 -25.79 9.41 -2.69
CA LYS A 27 -25.68 9.79 -4.10
C LYS A 27 -24.24 9.62 -4.56
N VAL A 28 -24.00 8.76 -5.55
CA VAL A 28 -22.68 8.63 -6.19
C VAL A 28 -22.52 9.76 -7.20
N MET A 29 -21.51 10.60 -7.00
CA MET A 29 -21.22 11.76 -7.83
C MET A 29 -19.92 11.54 -8.62
N GLN A 30 -19.69 12.36 -9.65
CA GLN A 30 -18.43 12.40 -10.37
C GLN A 30 -17.30 12.99 -9.50
N GLY A 31 -16.08 13.06 -10.03
CA GLY A 31 -14.95 13.67 -9.33
C GLY A 31 -15.23 15.11 -8.90
N VAL A 32 -14.75 15.48 -7.72
CA VAL A 32 -14.76 16.88 -7.27
C VAL A 32 -13.73 17.67 -8.08
N LYS A 33 -14.16 18.78 -8.68
CA LYS A 33 -13.31 19.73 -9.41
C LYS A 33 -12.78 20.82 -8.50
N GLU A 34 -13.63 21.33 -7.61
CA GLU A 34 -13.31 22.47 -6.74
C GLU A 34 -14.11 22.37 -5.43
N ILE A 35 -13.45 22.65 -4.29
CA ILE A 35 -14.14 22.87 -3.01
C ILE A 35 -14.50 24.34 -2.94
N THR A 36 -15.79 24.65 -2.76
CA THR A 36 -16.30 26.02 -2.67
C THR A 36 -16.52 26.40 -1.20
N ARG A 37 -16.88 27.66 -0.94
CA ARG A 37 -17.05 28.17 0.44
C ARG A 37 -18.06 27.37 1.27
N GLY A 38 -19.10 26.80 0.63
CA GLY A 38 -20.17 26.06 1.31
C GLY A 38 -20.38 24.64 0.78
N GLY A 39 -19.50 24.13 -0.09
CA GLY A 39 -19.72 22.84 -0.71
C GLY A 39 -18.65 22.46 -1.73
N ALA A 40 -19.09 21.87 -2.85
CA ALA A 40 -18.19 21.41 -3.90
C ALA A 40 -18.81 21.48 -5.28
N LYS A 41 -17.96 21.81 -6.27
CA LYS A 41 -18.27 21.73 -7.69
C LYS A 41 -17.67 20.46 -8.27
N PHE A 42 -18.47 19.73 -9.04
CA PHE A 42 -18.10 18.48 -9.68
C PHE A 42 -17.63 18.70 -11.11
N VAL A 43 -16.93 17.71 -11.67
CA VAL A 43 -16.37 17.79 -13.04
C VAL A 43 -17.43 17.92 -14.14
N ASP A 44 -18.67 17.50 -13.88
CA ASP A 44 -19.81 17.66 -14.78
C ASP A 44 -20.44 19.07 -14.72
N GLY A 45 -19.91 19.95 -13.86
CA GLY A 45 -20.39 21.32 -13.69
C GLY A 45 -21.40 21.50 -12.57
N THR A 46 -21.95 20.41 -12.00
CA THR A 46 -22.89 20.46 -10.88
C THR A 46 -22.22 21.05 -9.65
N GLU A 47 -22.95 21.82 -8.86
CA GLU A 47 -22.51 22.35 -7.57
C GLU A 47 -23.52 22.00 -6.49
N GLU A 48 -23.04 21.50 -5.35
CA GLU A 48 -23.87 21.07 -4.23
C GLU A 48 -23.28 21.62 -2.91
N GLN A 49 -24.15 21.92 -1.94
CA GLN A 49 -23.74 22.39 -0.61
C GLN A 49 -23.50 21.22 0.33
N PHE A 50 -22.49 21.32 1.21
CA PHE A 50 -22.15 20.30 2.18
C PHE A 50 -21.72 20.93 3.51
N ASP A 51 -22.26 20.44 4.62
CA ASP A 51 -21.84 20.88 5.96
C ASP A 51 -20.45 20.37 6.35
N ALA A 52 -20.01 19.25 5.76
CA ALA A 52 -18.72 18.63 6.05
C ALA A 52 -18.15 17.92 4.82
N ILE A 53 -16.81 17.91 4.71
CA ILE A 53 -16.06 17.17 3.69
C ILE A 53 -15.09 16.21 4.39
N ILE A 54 -15.16 14.92 4.06
CA ILE A 54 -14.30 13.88 4.61
C ILE A 54 -13.36 13.37 3.51
N LEU A 55 -12.05 13.59 3.66
CA LEU A 55 -11.04 13.11 2.72
C LEU A 55 -10.65 11.65 3.00
N ALA A 56 -11.45 10.71 2.52
CA ALA A 56 -11.17 9.27 2.58
C ALA A 56 -10.27 8.78 1.43
N THR A 57 -9.22 9.53 1.09
CA THR A 57 -8.38 9.32 -0.12
C THR A 57 -7.20 8.34 0.08
N GLY A 58 -7.16 7.66 1.23
CA GLY A 58 -6.15 6.65 1.56
C GLY A 58 -4.85 7.22 2.12
N TYR A 59 -3.81 6.38 2.15
CA TYR A 59 -2.50 6.69 2.74
C TYR A 59 -1.37 6.53 1.73
N ARG A 60 -0.23 7.18 2.01
CA ARG A 60 1.04 7.01 1.29
C ARG A 60 2.12 6.54 2.26
N SER A 61 3.03 5.70 1.76
CA SER A 61 4.22 5.32 2.50
C SER A 61 5.15 6.53 2.69
N ASN A 62 5.80 6.61 3.84
CA ASN A 62 6.83 7.61 4.13
C ASN A 62 8.24 7.00 4.23
N VAL A 63 8.43 5.73 3.81
CA VAL A 63 9.75 5.05 3.93
C VAL A 63 10.88 5.88 3.33
N SER A 64 10.64 6.52 2.18
CA SER A 64 11.63 7.36 1.50
C SER A 64 11.99 8.65 2.25
N SER A 65 11.26 9.02 3.32
CA SER A 65 11.56 10.20 4.14
C SER A 65 12.52 9.91 5.29
N TRP A 66 12.73 8.64 5.65
CA TRP A 66 13.52 8.29 6.83
C TRP A 66 14.55 7.17 6.58
N LEU A 67 14.27 6.25 5.65
CA LEU A 67 15.20 5.18 5.32
C LEU A 67 16.20 5.65 4.26
N MET A 68 17.41 5.95 4.70
CA MET A 68 18.51 6.33 3.82
C MET A 68 19.33 5.11 3.42
N GLY A 69 19.83 5.10 2.18
CA GLY A 69 20.73 4.04 1.70
C GLY A 69 20.05 2.67 1.59
N ASP A 70 18.80 2.63 1.15
CA ASP A 70 18.01 1.40 0.98
C ASP A 70 18.49 0.47 -0.15
N GLY A 71 19.58 0.83 -0.85
CA GLY A 71 20.12 0.08 -1.99
C GLY A 71 19.16 0.02 -3.18
N GLY A 72 18.15 0.90 -3.23
CA GLY A 72 17.10 0.86 -4.23
C GLY A 72 16.05 -0.23 -3.97
N LEU A 73 15.89 -0.69 -2.72
CA LEU A 73 14.82 -1.63 -2.36
C LEU A 73 13.42 -1.02 -2.51
N PHE A 74 13.29 0.30 -2.31
CA PHE A 74 12.03 1.02 -2.42
C PHE A 74 11.98 1.96 -3.64
N THR A 75 10.77 2.16 -4.18
CA THR A 75 10.49 3.23 -5.14
C THR A 75 10.46 4.59 -4.45
N ARG A 76 10.38 5.68 -5.23
CA ARG A 76 10.24 7.04 -4.68
C ARG A 76 8.99 7.20 -3.81
N GLU A 77 7.94 6.44 -4.13
CA GLU A 77 6.67 6.40 -3.39
C GLU A 77 6.74 5.53 -2.12
N GLY A 78 7.91 4.98 -1.78
CA GLY A 78 8.12 4.18 -0.58
C GLY A 78 7.49 2.78 -0.65
N MET A 79 7.34 2.22 -1.84
CA MET A 79 6.83 0.87 -2.09
C MET A 79 7.96 -0.06 -2.52
N ALA A 80 7.79 -1.39 -2.42
CA ALA A 80 8.79 -2.33 -2.93
C ALA A 80 9.07 -2.06 -4.42
N LYS A 81 10.35 -1.93 -4.79
CA LYS A 81 10.75 -1.64 -6.17
C LYS A 81 10.44 -2.81 -7.10
N ASP A 82 10.84 -4.00 -6.69
CA ASP A 82 10.57 -5.21 -7.46
C ASP A 82 9.17 -5.74 -7.16
N PRO A 83 8.45 -6.24 -8.18
CA PRO A 83 7.12 -6.79 -7.99
C PRO A 83 7.16 -8.07 -7.14
N PHE A 84 6.00 -8.41 -6.57
CA PHE A 84 5.81 -9.71 -5.93
C PHE A 84 6.13 -10.87 -6.92
N PRO A 85 6.81 -11.95 -6.50
CA PRO A 85 7.25 -12.26 -5.13
C PRO A 85 8.72 -11.87 -4.83
N GLY A 86 9.34 -10.97 -5.59
CA GLY A 86 10.79 -10.69 -5.49
C GLY A 86 11.17 -9.54 -4.56
N GLY A 87 10.30 -8.53 -4.39
CA GLY A 87 10.64 -7.27 -3.72
C GLY A 87 10.82 -7.30 -2.19
N TRP A 88 10.98 -8.46 -1.58
CA TRP A 88 11.10 -8.59 -0.11
C TRP A 88 12.55 -8.53 0.41
N LYS A 89 13.56 -8.69 -0.46
CA LYS A 89 14.97 -8.75 -0.05
C LYS A 89 15.78 -7.58 -0.61
N GLY A 90 16.42 -6.83 0.28
CA GLY A 90 17.44 -5.84 -0.06
C GLY A 90 18.85 -6.31 0.28
N GLU A 91 19.78 -5.37 0.22
CA GLU A 91 21.19 -5.61 0.56
C GLU A 91 21.43 -5.48 2.08
N LYS A 92 22.58 -5.97 2.55
CA LYS A 92 23.08 -5.76 3.92
C LYS A 92 22.09 -6.13 5.03
N GLY A 93 21.26 -7.15 4.80
CA GLY A 93 20.27 -7.63 5.77
C GLY A 93 19.01 -6.77 5.88
N LEU A 94 18.80 -5.83 4.97
CA LEU A 94 17.56 -5.07 4.86
C LEU A 94 16.49 -5.91 4.15
N TYR A 95 15.27 -5.91 4.68
CA TYR A 95 14.12 -6.60 4.10
C TYR A 95 12.90 -5.68 4.02
N CYS A 96 11.98 -6.04 3.14
CA CYS A 96 10.74 -5.31 2.88
C CYS A 96 9.55 -6.26 3.04
N VAL A 97 8.59 -5.94 3.93
CA VAL A 97 7.43 -6.79 4.24
C VAL A 97 6.13 -6.03 4.02
N GLY A 98 5.26 -6.54 3.16
CA GLY A 98 3.89 -6.01 3.01
C GLY A 98 3.77 -4.76 2.12
N PHE A 99 4.86 -4.31 1.50
CA PHE A 99 4.85 -3.15 0.59
C PHE A 99 4.51 -3.53 -0.86
N THR A 100 4.03 -4.76 -1.11
CA THR A 100 3.66 -5.25 -2.44
C THR A 100 2.17 -5.05 -2.79
N ARG A 101 1.39 -4.37 -1.93
CA ARG A 101 -0.08 -4.15 -2.06
C ARG A 101 -0.92 -5.44 -2.14
N ARG A 102 -0.36 -6.55 -1.69
CA ARG A 102 -1.02 -7.87 -1.64
C ARG A 102 -1.86 -8.05 -0.37
N GLY A 103 -1.79 -7.12 0.58
CA GLY A 103 -2.41 -7.21 1.91
C GLY A 103 -1.79 -8.31 2.76
N LEU A 104 -2.55 -8.80 3.74
CA LEU A 104 -2.04 -9.73 4.77
C LEU A 104 -1.40 -11.00 4.20
N LEU A 105 -1.96 -11.57 3.13
CA LEU A 105 -1.40 -12.79 2.51
C LEU A 105 -0.02 -12.54 1.88
N GLY A 106 0.20 -11.38 1.24
CA GLY A 106 1.53 -11.06 0.72
C GLY A 106 2.51 -10.73 1.82
N ALA A 107 2.08 -9.99 2.86
CA ALA A 107 2.92 -9.75 4.03
C ALA A 107 3.37 -11.06 4.70
N SER A 108 2.47 -12.05 4.81
CA SER A 108 2.80 -13.38 5.31
C SER A 108 3.80 -14.12 4.40
N HIS A 109 3.65 -14.02 3.08
CA HIS A 109 4.59 -14.62 2.13
C HIS A 109 5.99 -14.00 2.26
N ASP A 110 6.07 -12.66 2.27
CA ASP A 110 7.31 -11.91 2.44
C ASP A 110 7.99 -12.32 3.77
N ALA A 111 7.23 -12.33 4.87
CA ALA A 111 7.75 -12.71 6.20
C ALA A 111 8.31 -14.14 6.25
N LEU A 112 7.66 -15.11 5.60
CA LEU A 112 8.15 -16.49 5.53
C LEU A 112 9.45 -16.60 4.73
N ASN A 113 9.57 -15.86 3.62
CA ASN A 113 10.80 -15.84 2.83
C ASN A 113 11.96 -15.20 3.60
N ILE A 114 11.70 -14.11 4.33
CA ILE A 114 12.69 -13.45 5.17
C ILE A 114 13.16 -14.36 6.30
N ALA A 115 12.23 -15.02 7.00
CA ALA A 115 12.58 -15.95 8.07
C ALA A 115 13.48 -17.09 7.56
N ARG A 116 13.19 -17.62 6.37
CA ARG A 116 14.04 -18.63 5.71
C ARG A 116 15.41 -18.07 5.35
N ASP A 117 15.49 -16.87 4.81
CA ASP A 117 16.76 -16.25 4.44
C ASP A 117 17.65 -16.00 5.66
N ILE A 118 17.07 -15.47 6.74
CA ILE A 118 17.76 -15.27 8.03
C ILE A 118 18.28 -16.61 8.58
N LEU A 119 17.43 -17.66 8.56
CA LEU A 119 17.83 -19.00 9.01
C LEU A 119 19.00 -19.55 8.18
N LEU A 120 18.97 -19.39 6.86
CA LEU A 120 20.03 -19.85 5.97
C LEU A 120 21.32 -19.04 6.21
N GLN A 121 21.23 -17.74 6.44
CA GLN A 121 22.38 -16.91 6.79
C GLN A 121 23.00 -17.30 8.14
N TRP A 122 22.17 -17.58 9.15
CA TRP A 122 22.63 -18.04 10.47
C TRP A 122 23.34 -19.39 10.42
N LYS A 123 22.87 -20.30 9.57
CA LYS A 123 23.46 -21.64 9.40
C LYS A 123 24.73 -21.65 8.54
N LYS A 124 25.09 -20.55 7.88
CA LYS A 124 26.38 -20.47 7.17
C LYS A 124 27.50 -20.51 8.21
N PRO A 125 28.52 -21.38 8.06
CA PRO A 125 29.68 -21.37 8.93
C PRO A 125 30.29 -19.96 8.92
N SER A 126 30.48 -19.38 10.10
CA SER A 126 31.11 -18.07 10.24
C SER A 126 32.54 -18.19 9.72
N HIS A 127 32.83 -17.69 8.53
CA HIS A 127 34.20 -17.61 7.99
C HIS A 127 35.05 -16.51 8.67
N HIS A 128 34.69 -16.13 9.89
CA HIS A 128 35.39 -15.16 10.72
C HIS A 128 35.68 -15.75 12.09
N LEU A 129 36.53 -16.77 12.11
CA LEU A 129 37.44 -17.03 13.21
C LEU A 129 38.73 -17.59 12.58
N VAL A 130 39.85 -17.04 13.04
CA VAL A 130 41.24 -17.37 12.72
C VAL A 130 41.80 -16.70 11.44
N LYS A 131 42.54 -15.60 11.64
CA LYS A 131 44.00 -15.65 11.62
C LYS A 131 44.58 -14.68 12.65
N GLN A 132 45.34 -15.25 13.57
CA GLN A 132 46.35 -14.57 14.38
C GLN A 132 47.46 -14.02 13.47
#